data_AF-A0A3D0G4M3-F1
#
_entry.id   AF-A0A3D0G4M3-F1
#
_cell.length_a   1.000
_cell.length_b   1.000
_cell.length_c   1.000
_cell.angle_alpha   90.00
_cell.angle_beta   90.00
_cell.angle_gamma   90.00
#
_symmetry.space_group_name_H-M   'P 1'
#
loop_
_entity.id
_entity.type
_entity.pdbx_description
1 polymer ?
#
loop_
_entity_poly.entity_id
_entity_poly.type
_entity_poly.pdbx_seq_one_letter_code
_entity_poly.pdbx_strand_id
1 'polypeptide(L)' 'MSTEQANFDEKKATIWFFAIALLVVVALVVGFLTLGLAGVALVMVAATPVIYIVLIMISVGA' A
#
# COMPACT_ATOMS: atom_id res chain seq x y z
N MET A 1 12.54 -9.07 -23.48
CA MET A 1 12.72 -8.33 -22.21
C MET A 1 14.17 -8.54 -21.80
N SER A 2 15.02 -7.51 -21.80
CA SER A 2 16.41 -7.67 -21.38
C SER A 2 16.43 -7.92 -19.87
N THR A 3 17.32 -8.80 -19.40
CA THR A 3 17.48 -9.16 -17.97
C THR A 3 17.66 -7.96 -17.06
N GLU A 4 18.17 -6.86 -17.59
CA GLU A 4 18.32 -5.58 -16.91
C GLU A 4 16.96 -4.92 -16.60
N GLN A 5 16.02 -4.89 -17.55
CA GLN A 5 14.68 -4.32 -17.37
C GLN A 5 13.88 -5.03 -16.27
N ALA A 6 13.90 -6.36 -16.25
CA ALA A 6 13.18 -7.15 -15.23
C ALA A 6 13.69 -6.85 -13.80
N ASN A 7 15.00 -6.61 -13.64
CA ASN A 7 15.59 -6.27 -12.35
C ASN A 7 15.20 -4.86 -11.87
N PHE A 8 15.04 -3.91 -12.80
CA PHE A 8 14.57 -2.56 -12.47
C PHE A 8 13.10 -2.54 -12.05
N ASP A 9 12.27 -3.37 -12.68
CA ASP A 9 10.84 -3.48 -12.37
C ASP A 9 10.60 -4.14 -11.00
N GLU A 10 11.35 -5.20 -10.66
CA GLU A 10 11.31 -5.83 -9.32
C GLU A 10 11.73 -4.87 -8.19
N LYS A 11 12.79 -4.09 -8.42
CA LYS A 11 13.25 -3.09 -7.44
C LYS A 11 12.24 -1.97 -7.26
N LYS A 12 11.65 -1.48 -8.35
CA LYS A 12 10.58 -0.48 -8.29
C LYS A 12 9.37 -1.03 -7.53
N ALA A 13 8.90 -2.23 -7.86
CA ALA A 13 7.77 -2.85 -7.19
C ALA A 13 8.01 -2.96 -5.68
N THR A 14 9.19 -3.45 -5.26
CA THR A 14 9.57 -3.58 -3.85
C THR A 14 9.53 -2.23 -3.11
N ILE A 15 10.06 -1.18 -3.72
CA ILE A 15 10.05 0.17 -3.14
C ILE A 15 8.63 0.72 -3.02
N TRP A 16 7.78 0.51 -4.03
CA TRP A 16 6.38 0.95 -4.01
C TRP A 16 5.56 0.23 -2.95
N PHE A 17 5.72 -1.08 -2.79
CA PHE A 17 5.06 -1.85 -1.73
C PHE A 17 5.45 -1.35 -0.34
N PHE A 18 6.75 -1.10 -0.11
CA PHE A 18 7.23 -0.60 1.17
C PHE A 18 6.70 0.81 1.46
N ALA A 19 6.64 1.68 0.45
CA ALA A 19 6.11 3.03 0.59
C ALA A 19 4.61 3.04 0.96
N ILE A 20 3.80 2.18 0.34
CA ILE A 20 2.37 2.05 0.65
C ILE A 20 2.17 1.53 2.07
N ALA A 21 2.94 0.51 2.48
CA ALA A 21 2.89 -0.03 3.83
C ALA A 21 3.22 1.04 4.88
N LEU A 22 4.29 1.82 4.65
CA LEU A 22 4.67 2.91 5.54
C LEU A 22 3.58 3.99 5.63
N LEU A 23 2.98 4.34 4.48
CA LEU A 23 1.89 5.32 4.44
C LEU A 23 0.68 4.87 5.26
N VAL A 24 0.29 3.60 5.17
CA VAL A 24 -0.82 3.04 5.96
C VAL A 24 -0.52 3.13 7.46
N VAL A 25 0.70 2.78 7.88
CA VAL A 25 1.11 2.88 9.29
C VAL A 25 1.02 4.32 9.79
N VAL A 26 1.53 5.29 9.02
CA VAL A 26 1.46 6.71 9.37
C VAL A 26 -0.01 7.18 9.46
N ALA A 27 -0.85 6.79 8.50
CA ALA A 27 -2.27 7.14 8.51
C ALA A 27 -3.00 6.57 9.74
N LEU A 28 -2.70 5.32 10.13
CA LEU A 28 -3.27 4.70 11.33
C LEU A 28 -2.85 5.44 12.60
N VAL A 29 -1.56 5.81 12.71
CA VAL A 29 -1.06 6.58 13.87
C VAL A 29 -1.72 7.95 13.93
N VAL A 30 -1.80 8.67 12.82
CA VAL A 30 -2.44 10.00 12.76
C VAL A 30 -3.93 9.90 13.07
N GLY A 31 -4.64 8.93 12.49
CA GLY A 31 -6.06 8.69 12.74
C GLY A 31 -6.31 8.39 14.22
N PHE A 32 -5.47 7.56 14.83
CA PHE A 32 -5.56 7.26 16.26
C PHE A 32 -5.30 8.48 17.14
N LEU A 33 -4.27 9.27 16.85
CA LEU A 33 -3.92 10.45 17.65
C LEU A 33 -4.97 11.58 17.57
N THR A 34 -5.68 11.69 16.45
CA THR A 34 -6.65 12.78 16.21
C THR A 34 -8.08 12.42 16.60
N LEU A 35 -8.51 11.17 16.34
CA LEU A 35 -9.90 10.73 16.48
C LEU A 35 -10.03 9.47 17.35
N GLY A 36 -8.93 8.96 17.92
CA GLY A 36 -8.91 7.73 18.71
C GLY A 36 -9.27 6.49 17.88
N LEU A 37 -10.00 5.56 18.49
CA LEU A 37 -10.45 4.33 17.84
C LEU A 37 -11.32 4.58 16.59
N ALA A 38 -12.09 5.66 16.55
CA ALA A 38 -12.89 6.01 15.39
C ALA A 38 -12.02 6.35 14.17
N GLY A 39 -10.90 7.04 14.39
CA GLY A 39 -9.94 7.33 13.31
C GLY A 39 -9.31 6.08 12.72
N VAL A 40 -9.00 5.08 13.55
CA VAL A 40 -8.49 3.77 13.09
C VAL A 40 -9.50 3.07 12.20
N ALA A 41 -10.79 3.07 12.59
CA ALA A 41 -11.85 2.47 11.79
C ALA A 41 -12.00 3.16 10.42
N LEU A 42 -11.93 4.49 10.36
CA LEU A 42 -11.99 5.23 9.10
C LEU A 42 -10.80 4.93 8.19
N VAL A 43 -9.59 4.82 8.75
CA VAL A 43 -8.39 4.45 7.98
C VAL A 43 -8.53 3.03 7.43
N MET A 44 -9.06 2.08 8.20
CA MET A 44 -9.32 0.71 7.72
C MET A 44 -10.35 0.66 6.59
N VAL A 45 -11.44 1.44 6.69
CA VAL A 45 -12.44 1.55 5.63
C VAL A 45 -11.83 2.13 4.36
N ALA A 46 -10.95 3.12 4.47
CA ALA A 46 -10.25 3.71 3.32
C ALA A 46 -9.16 2.80 2.73
N ALA A 47 -8.45 2.05 3.56
CA ALA A 47 -7.36 1.16 3.13
C ALA A 47 -7.87 -0.12 2.43
N THR A 48 -9.04 -0.62 2.83
CA THR A 48 -9.64 -1.84 2.26
C THR A 48 -9.74 -1.81 0.72
N PRO A 49 -10.37 -0.80 0.08
CA PRO A 49 -10.43 -0.73 -1.39
C PRO A 49 -9.05 -0.57 -2.04
N VAL A 50 -8.11 0.12 -1.39
CA VAL A 50 -6.74 0.28 -1.91
C VAL A 50 -6.03 -1.07 -1.98
N ILE A 51 -6.07 -1.85 -0.89
CA ILE A 51 -5.48 -3.19 -0.85
C ILE A 51 -6.13 -4.09 -1.89
N TYR A 52 -7.46 -4.03 -2.02
CA TYR A 52 -8.19 -4.81 -3.03
C TYR A 52 -7.73 -4.51 -4.46
N ILE A 53 -7.58 -3.23 -4.82
CA ILE A 53 -7.08 -2.82 -6.14
C ILE A 53 -5.64 -3.30 -6.36
N VAL A 54 -4.78 -3.18 -5.36
CA VAL A 54 -3.38 -3.64 -5.43
C VAL A 54 -3.33 -5.15 -5.66
N LEU A 55 -4.14 -5.94 -4.92
CA LEU A 55 -4.22 -7.39 -5.10
C LEU A 55 -4.73 -7.76 -6.50
N ILE A 56 -5.71 -7.03 -7.04
CA ILE A 56 -6.16 -7.21 -8.42
C ILE A 56 -5.01 -6.95 -9.41
N MET A 57 -4.30 -5.82 -9.27
CA MET A 57 -3.19 -5.46 -10.17
C MET A 57 -2.11 -6.54 -10.19
N ILE A 58 -1.73 -7.06 -9.01
CA ILE A 58 -0.78 -8.18 -8.89
C ILE A 58 -1.34 -9.44 -9.58
N SER A 59 -2.61 -9.76 -9.35
CA SER A 59 -3.25 -10.95 -9.90
C SER A 59 -3.35 -10.94 -11.43
N VAL A 60 -3.56 -9.76 -12.02
CA VAL A 60 -3.65 -9.58 -13.48
C VAL A 60 -2.25 -9.58 -14.15
N GLY A 61 -1.17 -9.58 -13.36
CA GLY A 61 0.20 -9.65 -13.86
C GLY A 61 0.74 -8.31 -14.39
N ALA A 62 0.25 -7.19 -13.84
CA ALA A 62 0.75 -5.86 -14.14
C ALA A 62 2.15 -5.61 -13.55
#